data_AF-A0A430AQ77-F1
#
_entry.id   AF-A0A430AQ77-F1
#
_cell.length_a   1.000
_cell.length_b   1.000
_cell.length_c   1.000
_cell.angle_alpha   90.00
_cell.angle_beta   90.00
_cell.angle_gamma   90.00
#
_symmetry.space_group_name_H-M   'P 1'
#
loop_
_entity.id
_entity.type
_entity.pdbx_description
1 polymer ?
#
loop_
_entity_poly.entity_id
_entity_poly.type
_entity_poly.pdbx_seq_one_letter_code
_entity_poly.pdbx_strand_id
1 'polypeptide(L)'
;MNIGSEIKKRRIELKLTQEDLAKQLNISRTAVSNWEQQRNYPDIELLVNISDLLDISLDKLLRGDSKMVKELNMDYKKKKKYKILVPLFILIILLLSGYIYAITSTVKYYRYNPFATINTGYAVLPEDVTYNNGLKYNEVTDSLKIPDAYKNIEVIDSKTTNKVFLTFQGGQSPKGKNFGKIEYKDDYVYELEFISWDSIPKEG
;
A
#
# COMPACT_ATOMS: atom_id res chain seq x y z
N MET A 1 21.69 -44.17 16.24
CA MET A 1 22.41 -43.09 16.93
C MET A 1 21.87 -41.76 16.45
N ASN A 2 21.86 -40.76 17.32
CA ASN A 2 21.53 -39.38 16.96
C ASN A 2 22.55 -38.45 17.63
N ILE A 3 22.70 -37.23 17.13
CA ILE A 3 23.77 -36.33 17.58
C ILE A 3 23.71 -36.02 19.09
N GLY A 4 22.51 -35.76 19.62
CA GLY A 4 22.28 -35.51 21.06
C GLY A 4 22.76 -36.64 21.97
N SER A 5 22.56 -37.90 21.56
CA SER A 5 23.07 -39.05 22.31
C SER A 5 24.60 -39.14 22.31
N GLU A 6 25.26 -38.78 21.21
CA GLU A 6 26.73 -38.76 21.12
C GLU A 6 27.33 -37.60 21.93
N ILE A 7 26.72 -36.40 21.87
CA ILE A 7 27.10 -35.25 22.70
C ILE A 7 27.02 -35.61 24.18
N LYS A 8 25.88 -36.16 24.61
CA LYS A 8 25.67 -36.57 26.00
C LYS A 8 26.69 -37.60 26.46
N LYS A 9 26.94 -38.61 25.61
CA LYS A 9 27.90 -39.68 25.90
C LYS A 9 29.30 -39.10 26.12
N ARG A 10 29.80 -38.29 25.19
CA ARG A 10 31.17 -37.75 25.28
C ARG A 10 31.33 -36.72 26.37
N ARG A 11 30.31 -35.89 26.63
CA ARG A 11 30.28 -35.00 27.79
C ARG A 11 30.47 -35.77 29.10
N ILE A 12 29.78 -36.91 29.27
CA ILE A 12 29.88 -37.74 30.47
C ILE A 12 31.25 -38.42 30.55
N GLU A 13 31.79 -38.93 29.43
CA GLU A 13 33.14 -39.50 29.36
C GLU A 13 34.23 -38.49 29.79
N LEU A 14 34.04 -37.22 29.43
CA LEU A 14 34.92 -36.10 29.83
C LEU A 14 34.58 -35.50 31.20
N LYS A 15 33.63 -36.09 31.95
CA LYS A 15 33.19 -35.66 33.30
C LYS A 15 32.68 -34.21 33.37
N LEU A 16 32.16 -33.69 32.26
CA LEU A 16 31.59 -32.34 32.21
C LEU A 16 30.11 -32.37 32.60
N THR A 17 29.63 -31.37 33.34
CA THR A 17 28.18 -31.15 33.48
C THR A 17 27.61 -30.44 32.25
N GLN A 18 26.28 -30.43 32.09
CA GLN A 18 25.65 -29.62 31.03
C GLN A 18 25.99 -28.12 31.17
N GLU A 19 26.16 -27.66 32.41
CA GLU A 19 26.54 -26.28 32.72
C GLU A 19 27.99 -26.00 32.28
N ASP A 20 28.92 -26.94 32.52
CA ASP A 20 30.33 -26.77 32.15
C ASP A 20 30.49 -26.73 30.63
N LEU A 21 29.82 -27.63 29.90
CA LEU A 21 29.84 -27.62 28.44
C LEU A 21 29.23 -26.33 27.87
N ALA A 22 28.13 -25.85 28.46
CA ALA A 22 27.50 -24.60 28.05
C ALA A 22 28.40 -23.39 28.28
N LYS A 23 29.12 -23.35 29.41
CA LYS A 23 30.11 -22.30 29.71
C LYS A 23 31.25 -22.28 28.71
N GLN A 24 31.80 -23.44 28.36
CA GLN A 24 32.90 -23.54 27.39
C GLN A 24 32.46 -23.14 25.97
N LEU A 25 31.22 -23.42 25.60
CA LEU A 25 30.63 -23.03 24.32
C LEU A 25 30.03 -21.60 24.32
N ASN A 26 30.06 -20.90 25.46
CA ASN A 26 29.43 -19.59 25.65
C ASN A 26 27.95 -19.53 25.24
N ILE A 27 27.16 -20.50 25.70
CA ILE A 27 25.72 -20.64 25.43
C ILE A 27 24.95 -20.93 26.71
N SER A 28 23.62 -20.98 26.63
CA SER A 28 22.79 -21.40 27.76
C SER A 28 22.86 -22.91 28.00
N ARG A 29 22.83 -23.33 29.26
CA ARG A 29 22.66 -24.75 29.65
C ARG A 29 21.43 -25.38 28.99
N THR A 30 20.35 -24.61 28.84
CA THR A 30 19.11 -25.04 28.18
C THR A 30 19.36 -25.46 26.73
N ALA A 31 20.26 -24.79 25.99
CA ALA A 31 20.62 -25.20 24.64
C ALA A 31 21.28 -26.59 24.62
N VAL A 32 22.26 -26.84 25.49
CA VAL A 32 22.88 -28.17 25.65
C VAL A 32 21.84 -29.23 26.00
N SER A 33 20.95 -28.94 26.96
CA SER A 33 19.88 -29.85 27.34
C SER A 33 18.93 -30.15 26.18
N ASN A 34 18.60 -29.16 25.36
CA ASN A 34 17.72 -29.34 24.20
C ASN A 34 18.38 -30.22 23.13
N TRP A 35 19.69 -30.07 22.88
CA TRP A 35 20.43 -30.92 21.95
C TRP A 35 20.49 -32.37 22.43
N GLU A 36 20.83 -32.60 23.71
CA GLU A 36 20.86 -33.95 24.30
C GLU A 36 19.49 -34.63 24.29
N GLN A 37 18.40 -33.85 24.29
CA GLN A 37 17.02 -34.32 24.23
C GLN A 37 16.42 -34.32 22.81
N GLN A 38 17.20 -34.02 21.76
CA GLN A 38 16.72 -34.00 20.37
C GLN A 38 15.57 -32.99 20.11
N ARG A 39 15.53 -31.90 20.88
CA ARG A 39 14.52 -30.84 20.70
C ARG A 39 14.89 -29.84 19.61
N ASN A 40 16.18 -29.60 19.42
CA ASN A 40 16.75 -28.78 18.36
C ASN A 40 18.19 -29.23 18.05
N TYR A 41 18.78 -28.67 17.00
CA TYR A 41 20.15 -28.95 16.60
C TYR A 41 21.07 -27.74 16.86
N PRO A 42 22.36 -27.96 17.16
CA PRO A 42 23.35 -26.89 17.14
C PRO A 42 23.50 -26.32 15.73
N ASP A 43 23.88 -25.05 15.61
CA ASP A 43 24.23 -24.49 14.31
C ASP A 43 25.58 -25.04 13.81
N ILE A 44 25.91 -24.76 12.55
CA ILE A 44 27.13 -25.27 11.90
C ILE A 44 28.41 -24.82 12.62
N GLU A 45 28.45 -23.61 13.16
CA GLU A 45 29.63 -23.07 13.86
C GLU A 45 29.81 -23.78 15.22
N LEU A 46 28.73 -23.97 15.97
CA LEU A 46 28.71 -24.72 17.22
C LEU A 46 29.04 -26.18 17.01
N LEU A 47 28.67 -26.81 15.88
CA LEU A 47 29.07 -28.18 15.58
C LEU A 47 30.60 -28.35 15.48
N VAL A 48 31.31 -27.36 14.96
CA VAL A 48 32.78 -27.36 14.94
C VAL A 48 33.32 -27.24 16.37
N ASN A 49 32.81 -26.29 17.15
CA ASN A 49 33.24 -26.12 18.53
C ASN A 49 32.95 -27.36 19.41
N ILE A 50 31.81 -28.03 19.18
CA ILE A 50 31.44 -29.27 19.86
C ILE A 50 32.41 -30.40 19.45
N SER A 51 32.77 -30.48 18.16
CA SER A 51 33.75 -31.44 17.64
C SER A 51 35.09 -31.28 18.36
N ASP A 52 35.57 -30.04 18.49
CA ASP A 52 36.86 -29.74 19.11
C ASP A 52 36.85 -29.95 20.64
N LEU A 53 35.79 -29.50 21.33
CA LEU A 53 35.71 -29.60 22.79
C LEU A 53 35.42 -31.01 23.30
N LEU A 54 34.65 -31.81 22.56
CA LEU A 54 34.28 -33.17 22.96
C LEU A 54 35.15 -34.27 22.31
N ASP A 55 36.14 -33.87 21.51
CA ASP A 55 37.01 -34.77 20.74
C ASP A 55 36.18 -35.78 19.93
N ILE A 56 35.26 -35.27 19.11
CA ILE A 56 34.39 -36.06 18.23
C ILE A 56 34.56 -35.55 16.82
N SER A 57 34.87 -36.42 15.86
CA SER A 57 34.97 -35.98 14.47
C SER A 57 33.64 -35.39 13.98
N LEU A 58 33.76 -34.26 13.27
CA LEU A 58 32.60 -33.62 12.64
C LEU A 58 31.85 -34.58 11.70
N ASP A 59 32.56 -35.48 11.02
CA ASP A 59 31.94 -36.54 10.20
C ASP A 59 31.00 -37.43 11.02
N LYS A 60 31.41 -37.83 12.23
CA LYS A 60 30.59 -38.65 13.12
C LYS A 60 29.37 -37.88 13.64
N LEU A 61 29.51 -36.58 13.92
CA LEU A 61 28.39 -35.72 14.32
C LEU A 61 27.37 -35.50 13.19
N LEU A 62 27.85 -35.24 11.97
CA LEU A 62 27.00 -34.94 10.80
C LEU A 62 26.36 -36.20 10.22
N ARG A 63 27.11 -37.29 10.05
CA ARG A 63 26.57 -38.56 9.53
C ARG A 63 25.76 -39.31 10.57
N GLY A 64 25.99 -39.03 11.85
CA GLY A 64 25.22 -39.58 12.97
C GLY A 64 23.75 -39.18 12.96
N ASP A 65 23.36 -38.13 12.22
CA ASP A 65 21.97 -37.69 12.10
C ASP A 65 21.63 -37.09 10.71
N SER A 66 21.11 -37.93 9.83
CA SER A 66 20.70 -37.50 8.48
C SER A 66 19.51 -36.52 8.46
N LYS A 67 18.71 -36.44 9.54
CA LYS A 67 17.61 -35.47 9.64
C LYS A 67 18.15 -34.07 9.91
N MET A 68 19.11 -33.95 10.83
CA MET A 68 19.81 -32.68 11.11
C MET A 68 20.39 -32.07 9.83
N VAL A 69 21.13 -32.85 9.04
CA VAL A 69 21.76 -32.35 7.80
C VAL A 69 20.71 -31.86 6.80
N LYS A 70 19.55 -32.53 6.70
CA LYS A 70 18.44 -32.08 5.85
C LYS A 70 17.82 -30.78 6.36
N GLU A 71 17.59 -30.66 7.66
CA GLU A 71 17.03 -29.45 8.28
C GLU A 71 17.95 -28.23 8.09
N LEU A 72 19.26 -28.38 8.38
CA LEU A 72 20.25 -27.32 8.16
C LEU A 72 20.27 -26.85 6.69
N ASN A 73 20.19 -27.79 5.74
CA ASN A 73 20.10 -27.46 4.31
C ASN A 73 18.80 -26.74 3.95
N MET A 74 17.67 -27.14 4.52
CA MET A 74 16.38 -26.50 4.27
C MET A 74 16.36 -25.06 4.82
N ASP A 75 16.90 -24.84 6.01
CA ASP A 75 16.97 -23.51 6.62
C ASP A 75 17.92 -22.58 5.87
N TYR A 76 19.05 -23.10 5.38
CA TYR A 76 19.94 -22.36 4.50
C TYR A 76 19.23 -21.93 3.20
N LYS A 77 18.52 -22.86 2.54
CA LYS A 77 17.74 -22.55 1.32
C LYS A 77 16.65 -21.52 1.57
N LYS A 78 15.92 -21.61 2.70
CA LYS A 78 14.90 -20.62 3.09
C LYS A 78 15.53 -19.24 3.27
N LYS A 79 16.61 -19.12 4.08
CA LYS A 79 17.30 -17.84 4.31
C LYS A 79 17.77 -17.21 3.00
N LYS A 80 18.33 -18.01 2.07
CA LYS A 80 18.75 -17.52 0.74
C LYS A 80 17.58 -16.99 -0.09
N LYS A 81 16.43 -17.67 -0.08
CA LYS A 81 15.21 -17.18 -0.77
C LYS A 81 14.72 -15.86 -0.20
N TYR A 82 14.61 -15.74 1.12
CA TYR A 82 14.15 -14.49 1.76
C TYR A 82 15.10 -13.32 1.52
N LYS A 83 16.42 -13.56 1.44
CA LYS A 83 17.41 -12.54 1.11
C LYS A 83 17.20 -11.89 -0.26
N ILE A 84 16.55 -12.61 -1.18
CA ILE A 84 16.23 -12.13 -2.54
C ILE A 84 14.79 -11.60 -2.61
N LEU A 85 13.83 -12.28 -1.97
CA LEU A 85 12.41 -11.94 -2.06
C LEU A 85 12.06 -10.63 -1.34
N VAL A 86 12.65 -10.37 -0.17
CA VAL A 86 12.38 -9.16 0.61
C VAL A 86 12.74 -7.87 -0.14
N PRO A 87 13.95 -7.69 -0.70
CA PRO A 87 14.27 -6.46 -1.44
C PRO A 87 13.43 -6.31 -2.72
N LEU A 88 13.10 -7.41 -3.41
CA LEU A 88 12.23 -7.37 -4.59
C LEU A 88 10.83 -6.85 -4.24
N PHE A 89 10.27 -7.30 -3.12
CA PHE A 89 8.98 -6.84 -2.63
C PHE A 89 9.00 -5.34 -2.28
N ILE A 90 10.06 -4.87 -1.63
CA ILE A 90 10.26 -3.44 -1.33
C ILE A 90 10.33 -2.61 -2.62
N LEU A 91 11.05 -3.10 -3.64
CA LEU A 91 11.15 -2.44 -4.93
C LEU A 91 9.78 -2.30 -5.62
N ILE A 92 8.96 -3.35 -5.59
CA ILE A 92 7.60 -3.31 -6.16
C ILE A 92 6.75 -2.25 -5.47
N ILE A 93 6.81 -2.15 -4.13
CA ILE A 93 6.09 -1.12 -3.37
C ILE A 93 6.53 0.30 -3.77
N LEU A 94 7.84 0.51 -3.95
CA LEU A 94 8.38 1.81 -4.38
C LEU A 94 7.92 2.19 -5.80
N LEU A 95 7.87 1.22 -6.72
CA LEU A 95 7.37 1.46 -8.08
C LEU A 95 5.86 1.79 -8.07
N LEU A 96 5.07 1.06 -7.27
CA LEU A 96 3.64 1.31 -7.14
C LEU A 96 3.35 2.68 -6.52
N SER A 97 4.09 3.06 -5.47
CA SER A 97 3.92 4.38 -4.85
C SER A 97 4.31 5.51 -5.82
N GLY A 98 5.40 5.35 -6.57
CA GLY A 98 5.78 6.28 -7.63
C GLY A 98 4.74 6.40 -8.73
N TYR A 99 4.14 5.29 -9.14
CA TYR A 99 3.07 5.28 -10.15
C TYR A 99 1.80 6.00 -9.66
N ILE A 100 1.36 5.73 -8.43
CA ILE A 100 0.21 6.42 -7.82
C ILE A 100 0.49 7.93 -7.70
N TYR A 101 1.71 8.30 -7.30
CA TYR A 101 2.12 9.70 -7.25
C TYR A 101 2.09 10.37 -8.62
N ALA A 102 2.53 9.67 -9.68
CA ALA A 102 2.46 10.18 -11.04
C ALA A 102 1.01 10.44 -11.49
N ILE A 103 0.08 9.51 -11.23
CA ILE A 103 -1.34 9.68 -11.56
C ILE A 103 -1.96 10.86 -10.80
N THR A 104 -1.72 10.97 -9.49
CA THR A 104 -2.29 12.09 -8.71
C THR A 104 -1.69 13.42 -9.14
N SER A 105 -0.42 13.43 -9.53
CA SER A 105 0.26 14.60 -10.08
C SER A 105 -0.25 15.00 -11.46
N THR A 106 -0.62 14.05 -12.34
CA THR A 106 -1.22 14.38 -13.65
C THR A 106 -2.61 14.98 -13.48
N VAL A 107 -3.47 14.42 -12.62
CA VAL A 107 -4.78 15.01 -12.30
C VAL A 107 -4.62 16.43 -11.74
N LYS A 108 -3.60 16.65 -10.90
CA LYS A 108 -3.24 17.98 -10.41
C LYS A 108 -2.70 18.88 -11.53
N TYR A 109 -1.90 18.36 -12.45
CA TYR A 109 -1.34 19.12 -13.58
C TYR A 109 -2.42 19.72 -14.47
N TYR A 110 -3.48 18.98 -14.80
CA TYR A 110 -4.60 19.53 -15.57
C TYR A 110 -5.32 20.67 -14.82
N ARG A 111 -5.52 20.53 -13.49
CA ARG A 111 -6.13 21.56 -12.65
C ARG A 111 -5.27 22.81 -12.47
N TYR A 112 -3.93 22.69 -12.45
CA TYR A 112 -3.01 23.81 -12.18
C TYR A 112 -2.18 24.26 -13.39
N ASN A 113 -2.40 23.72 -14.61
CA ASN A 113 -1.67 24.15 -15.80
C ASN A 113 -1.90 25.65 -16.06
N PRO A 114 -0.89 26.52 -15.90
CA PRO A 114 -1.03 27.97 -16.04
C PRO A 114 -1.17 28.43 -17.50
N PHE A 115 -0.92 27.54 -18.46
CA PHE A 115 -0.99 27.84 -19.89
C PHE A 115 -2.32 27.43 -20.54
N ALA A 116 -3.18 26.71 -19.82
CA ALA A 116 -4.49 26.35 -20.33
C ALA A 116 -5.49 27.47 -20.07
N THR A 117 -6.18 27.89 -21.12
CA THR A 117 -7.10 29.03 -21.10
C THR A 117 -8.39 28.67 -20.41
N ILE A 118 -8.83 29.53 -19.48
CA ILE A 118 -10.19 29.47 -18.93
C ILE A 118 -11.13 29.93 -20.05
N ASN A 119 -12.11 29.10 -20.34
CA ASN A 119 -13.18 29.38 -21.28
C ASN A 119 -14.42 29.83 -20.52
N THR A 120 -15.22 30.67 -21.16
CA THR A 120 -16.52 31.08 -20.66
C THR A 120 -17.58 30.51 -21.58
N GLY A 121 -18.53 29.79 -21.02
CA GLY A 121 -19.67 29.27 -21.76
C GLY A 121 -20.99 29.56 -21.07
N TYR A 122 -22.08 29.33 -21.79
CA TYR A 122 -23.44 29.57 -21.33
C TYR A 122 -24.27 28.30 -21.46
N ALA A 123 -25.09 28.03 -20.45
CA ALA A 123 -25.95 26.86 -20.42
C ALA A 123 -27.32 27.15 -19.83
N VAL A 124 -28.31 26.36 -20.25
CA VAL A 124 -29.59 26.26 -19.57
C VAL A 124 -29.42 25.28 -18.43
N LEU A 125 -29.80 25.68 -17.22
CA LEU A 125 -29.73 24.87 -16.02
C LEU A 125 -31.12 24.31 -15.68
N PRO A 126 -31.19 23.11 -15.09
CA PRO A 126 -32.41 22.60 -14.49
C PRO A 126 -33.02 23.62 -13.52
N GLU A 127 -34.34 23.79 -13.59
CA GLU A 127 -35.06 24.68 -12.67
C GLU A 127 -35.06 24.15 -11.25
N ASP A 128 -35.05 22.83 -11.06
CA ASP A 128 -34.98 22.19 -9.75
C ASP A 128 -33.77 21.28 -9.68
N VAL A 129 -33.07 21.31 -8.55
CA VAL A 129 -32.00 20.36 -8.23
C VAL A 129 -32.27 19.58 -6.97
N THR A 130 -31.65 18.41 -6.89
CA THR A 130 -31.71 17.56 -5.71
C THR A 130 -30.49 17.77 -4.83
N TYR A 131 -30.64 17.38 -3.56
CA TYR A 131 -29.63 17.48 -2.52
C TYR A 131 -29.48 16.12 -1.84
N ASN A 132 -28.29 15.81 -1.35
CA ASN A 132 -28.02 14.58 -0.58
C ASN A 132 -28.55 13.30 -1.27
N ASN A 133 -28.27 13.14 -2.57
CA ASN A 133 -28.71 12.03 -3.42
C ASN A 133 -30.23 11.91 -3.63
N GLY A 134 -30.91 13.04 -3.90
CA GLY A 134 -32.31 13.00 -4.38
C GLY A 134 -33.34 13.77 -3.56
N LEU A 135 -32.98 14.36 -2.41
CA LEU A 135 -33.90 15.19 -1.62
C LEU A 135 -34.22 16.49 -2.35
N LYS A 136 -35.47 16.94 -2.29
CA LYS A 136 -35.86 18.22 -2.91
C LYS A 136 -35.33 19.39 -2.09
N TYR A 137 -35.06 20.52 -2.74
CA TYR A 137 -34.57 21.73 -2.08
C TYR A 137 -35.44 22.18 -0.89
N ASN A 138 -36.76 22.06 -0.99
CA ASN A 138 -37.70 22.51 0.05
C ASN A 138 -37.95 21.48 1.17
N GLU A 139 -37.40 20.27 1.09
CA GLU A 139 -37.58 19.26 2.14
C GLU A 139 -36.74 19.61 3.37
N VAL A 140 -37.33 19.47 4.56
CA VAL A 140 -36.65 19.73 5.84
C VAL A 140 -35.80 18.52 6.20
N THR A 141 -34.53 18.76 6.55
CA THR A 141 -33.59 17.72 7.01
C THR A 141 -32.69 18.30 8.09
N ASP A 142 -32.33 17.47 9.06
CA ASP A 142 -31.39 17.82 10.13
C ASP A 142 -29.92 17.80 9.65
N SER A 143 -29.68 17.34 8.42
CA SER A 143 -28.36 17.26 7.81
C SER A 143 -28.04 18.48 6.93
N LEU A 144 -26.74 18.77 6.75
CA LEU A 144 -26.31 19.80 5.80
C LEU A 144 -26.81 19.45 4.39
N LYS A 145 -27.40 20.42 3.69
CA LYS A 145 -27.84 20.25 2.31
C LYS A 145 -26.66 20.40 1.34
N ILE A 146 -26.19 19.29 0.79
CA ILE A 146 -25.14 19.27 -0.23
C ILE A 146 -25.82 19.06 -1.59
N PRO A 147 -25.66 19.97 -2.56
CA PRO A 147 -26.29 19.83 -3.87
C PRO A 147 -25.73 18.63 -4.61
N ASP A 148 -26.62 17.87 -5.26
CA ASP A 148 -26.21 16.86 -6.21
C ASP A 148 -25.62 17.53 -7.45
N ALA A 149 -24.69 16.84 -8.11
CA ALA A 149 -24.06 17.39 -9.30
C ALA A 149 -25.07 17.53 -10.46
N TYR A 150 -25.02 18.67 -11.14
CA TYR A 150 -25.54 18.81 -12.49
C TYR A 150 -24.78 17.84 -13.40
N LYS A 151 -25.50 16.97 -14.12
CA LYS A 151 -24.89 15.94 -14.99
C LYS A 151 -25.19 16.25 -16.44
N ASN A 152 -24.16 16.16 -17.29
CA ASN A 152 -24.26 16.30 -18.75
C ASN A 152 -24.95 17.60 -19.19
N ILE A 153 -24.62 18.72 -18.56
CA ILE A 153 -25.12 20.03 -18.96
C ILE A 153 -24.44 20.42 -20.27
N GLU A 154 -25.24 20.76 -21.27
CA GLU A 154 -24.76 21.30 -22.53
C GLU A 154 -24.37 22.76 -22.35
N VAL A 155 -23.07 23.04 -22.46
CA VAL A 155 -22.47 24.37 -22.35
C VAL A 155 -22.01 24.82 -23.73
N ILE A 156 -22.46 25.99 -24.15
CA ILE A 156 -22.05 26.61 -25.41
C ILE A 156 -20.88 27.56 -25.13
N ASP A 157 -19.72 27.28 -25.72
CA ASP A 157 -18.53 28.13 -25.58
C ASP A 157 -18.75 29.49 -26.26
N SER A 158 -18.50 30.58 -25.54
CA SER A 158 -18.78 31.93 -26.03
C SER A 158 -17.88 32.39 -27.19
N LYS A 159 -16.68 31.82 -27.34
CA LYS A 159 -15.71 32.23 -28.36
C LYS A 159 -15.79 31.37 -29.60
N THR A 160 -15.99 30.07 -29.41
CA THR A 160 -15.95 29.07 -30.48
C THR A 160 -17.33 28.60 -30.90
N THR A 161 -18.39 28.90 -30.14
CA THR A 161 -19.77 28.41 -30.33
C THR A 161 -19.93 26.89 -30.26
N ASN A 162 -18.85 26.18 -29.90
CA ASN A 162 -18.85 24.73 -29.77
C ASN A 162 -19.62 24.30 -28.51
N LYS A 163 -20.20 23.11 -28.58
CA LYS A 163 -20.92 22.48 -27.49
C LYS A 163 -19.98 21.58 -26.68
N VAL A 164 -20.00 21.73 -25.36
CA VAL A 164 -19.26 20.89 -24.41
C VAL A 164 -20.24 20.38 -23.37
N PHE A 165 -20.13 19.10 -22.99
CA PHE A 165 -20.96 18.52 -21.94
C PHE A 165 -20.19 18.51 -20.62
N LEU A 166 -20.68 19.24 -19.62
CA LEU A 166 -20.01 19.39 -18.33
C LEU A 166 -20.85 18.79 -17.20
N THR A 167 -20.16 18.25 -16.19
CA THR A 167 -20.76 17.76 -14.95
C THR A 167 -20.12 18.51 -13.79
N PHE A 168 -20.91 19.22 -12.98
CA PHE A 168 -20.40 20.10 -11.93
C PHE A 168 -21.41 20.26 -10.79
N GLN A 169 -20.93 20.70 -9.62
CA GLN A 169 -21.80 20.99 -8.48
C GLN A 169 -22.31 22.43 -8.55
N GLY A 170 -23.58 22.64 -8.20
CA GLY A 170 -24.12 23.97 -7.94
C GLY A 170 -25.49 23.88 -7.29
N GLY A 171 -25.86 24.94 -6.56
CA GLY A 171 -27.12 24.97 -5.82
C GLY A 171 -28.35 25.19 -6.70
N GLN A 172 -29.50 25.30 -6.03
CA GLN A 172 -30.78 25.68 -6.60
C GLN A 172 -30.71 27.07 -7.26
N SER A 173 -31.10 27.16 -8.53
CA SER A 173 -31.13 28.43 -9.24
C SER A 173 -32.19 29.37 -8.65
N PRO A 174 -31.93 30.69 -8.56
CA PRO A 174 -32.95 31.66 -8.21
C PRO A 174 -34.07 31.72 -9.25
N LYS A 175 -35.28 32.07 -8.82
CA LYS A 175 -36.44 32.18 -9.71
C LYS A 175 -36.16 33.11 -10.90
N GLY A 176 -36.32 32.60 -12.12
CA GLY A 176 -36.08 33.36 -13.36
C GLY A 176 -34.61 33.50 -13.77
N LYS A 177 -33.69 32.81 -13.07
CA LYS A 177 -32.25 32.78 -13.37
C LYS A 177 -31.75 31.35 -13.61
N ASN A 178 -32.50 30.56 -14.38
CA ASN A 178 -32.17 29.19 -14.75
C ASN A 178 -31.14 29.10 -15.89
N PHE A 179 -30.30 30.13 -16.06
CA PHE A 179 -29.19 30.15 -17.00
C PHE A 179 -27.89 30.30 -16.22
N GLY A 180 -26.85 29.61 -16.68
CA GLY A 180 -25.53 29.64 -16.07
C GLY A 180 -24.52 30.29 -17.00
N LYS A 181 -23.77 31.27 -16.50
CA LYS A 181 -22.45 31.59 -17.05
C LYS A 181 -21.44 30.70 -16.33
N ILE A 182 -20.71 29.92 -17.11
CA ILE A 182 -19.83 28.85 -16.61
C ILE A 182 -18.40 29.18 -17.03
N GLU A 183 -17.51 29.30 -16.06
CA GLU A 183 -16.07 29.36 -16.31
C GLU A 183 -15.46 27.98 -16.14
N TYR A 184 -14.86 27.46 -17.20
CA TYR A 184 -14.37 26.09 -17.24
C TYR A 184 -13.06 25.95 -18.00
N LYS A 185 -12.35 24.86 -17.72
CA LYS A 185 -11.15 24.44 -18.44
C LYS A 185 -11.25 22.94 -18.67
N ASP A 186 -11.17 22.53 -19.92
CA ASP A 186 -11.43 21.15 -20.35
C ASP A 186 -12.83 20.69 -19.86
N ASP A 187 -12.88 19.75 -18.92
CA ASP A 187 -14.10 19.22 -18.30
C ASP A 187 -14.37 19.77 -16.88
N TYR A 188 -13.48 20.63 -16.36
CA TYR A 188 -13.55 21.15 -15.00
C TYR A 188 -14.17 22.55 -14.95
N VAL A 189 -15.25 22.69 -14.19
CA VAL A 189 -15.91 23.98 -13.91
C VAL A 189 -15.31 24.63 -12.66
N TYR A 190 -14.81 25.86 -12.80
CA TYR A 190 -14.30 26.68 -11.70
C TYR A 190 -15.39 27.52 -11.05
N GLU A 191 -16.26 28.10 -11.87
CA GLU A 191 -17.27 29.04 -11.41
C GLU A 191 -18.58 28.84 -12.18
N LEU A 192 -19.68 28.94 -11.43
CA LEU A 192 -21.04 28.97 -11.93
C LEU A 192 -21.71 30.24 -11.40
N GLU A 193 -22.14 31.10 -12.32
CA GLU A 193 -22.92 32.29 -12.01
C GLU A 193 -24.33 32.14 -12.58
N PHE A 194 -25.36 32.26 -11.72
CA PHE A 194 -26.75 32.25 -12.14
C PHE A 194 -27.14 33.60 -12.76
N ILE A 195 -27.53 33.57 -14.02
CA ILE A 195 -27.88 34.76 -14.81
C ILE A 195 -29.31 34.66 -15.37
N SER A 196 -29.88 35.80 -15.73
CA SER A 196 -31.14 35.88 -16.49
C SER A 196 -30.88 35.73 -17.99
N TRP A 197 -31.92 35.35 -18.74
CA TRP A 197 -31.88 35.27 -20.20
C TRP A 197 -31.32 36.53 -20.87
N ASP A 198 -31.75 37.72 -20.42
CA ASP A 198 -31.34 39.00 -20.99
C ASP A 198 -29.85 39.33 -20.79
N SER A 199 -29.18 38.60 -19.89
CA SER A 199 -27.75 38.75 -19.61
C SER A 199 -26.87 37.89 -20.53
N ILE A 200 -27.46 36.96 -21.28
CA ILE A 200 -26.72 36.15 -22.25
C ILE A 200 -26.33 37.08 -23.41
N PRO A 201 -25.04 37.10 -23.82
CA PRO A 201 -24.62 37.88 -24.98
C PRO A 201 -25.45 37.48 -26.19
N LYS A 202 -26.18 38.44 -26.76
CA LYS A 202 -26.79 38.28 -28.07
C LYS A 202 -25.65 38.40 -29.07
N GLU A 203 -25.48 37.41 -29.93
CA GLU A 203 -24.50 37.51 -31.03
C GLU A 203 -24.70 38.86 -31.74
N GLY A 204 -23.59 39.60 -31.90
CA GLY A 204 -23.54 40.85 -32.64
C GLY A 204 -23.46 40.61 -34.13
#